data_AF-A0A417I151-F1
#
_entry.id   AF-A0A417I151-F1
#
_cell.length_a   1.000
_cell.length_b   1.000
_cell.length_c   1.000
_cell.angle_alpha   90.00
_cell.angle_beta   90.00
_cell.angle_gamma   90.00
#
_symmetry.space_group_name_H-M   'P 1'
#
loop_
_entity.id
_entity.type
_entity.pdbx_description
1 polymer ?
#
loop_
_entity_poly.entity_id
_entity_poly.type
_entity_poly.pdbx_seq_one_letter_code
_entity_poly.pdbx_strand_id
1 'polypeptide(L)'
;MQAKAWQKKAKADPILREKLLQTRENPNPIHAFCEICHAYGVSIYEMDLAMAGEEFYAEIKRSTNGGGENSPAPEGEDDFYELFLAALENI
;
A
#
# COMPACT_ATOMS: atom_id res chain seq x y z
N MET A 1 -4.11 -10.35 -7.63
CA MET A 1 -4.50 -9.37 -6.59
C MET A 1 -4.94 -8.07 -7.24
N GLN A 2 -6.09 -7.52 -6.80
CA GLN A 2 -6.68 -6.27 -7.31
C GLN A 2 -5.72 -5.07 -7.14
N ALA A 3 -4.87 -5.08 -6.11
CA ALA A 3 -3.90 -4.03 -5.83
C ALA A 3 -2.87 -3.80 -6.97
N LYS A 4 -2.38 -4.85 -7.65
CA LYS A 4 -1.43 -4.68 -8.77
C LYS A 4 -2.08 -4.04 -10.00
N ALA A 5 -3.33 -4.39 -10.28
CA ALA A 5 -4.09 -3.76 -11.37
C ALA A 5 -4.40 -2.29 -11.05
N TRP A 6 -4.72 -2.01 -9.78
CA TRP A 6 -4.95 -0.66 -9.28
C TRP A 6 -3.68 0.20 -9.35
N GLN A 7 -2.53 -0.32 -8.93
CA GLN A 7 -1.23 0.35 -9.09
C GLN A 7 -1.01 0.73 -10.55
N LYS A 8 -1.14 -0.21 -11.50
CA LYS A 8 -0.93 0.06 -12.92
C LYS A 8 -1.85 1.17 -13.45
N LYS A 9 -3.11 1.20 -13.01
CA LYS A 9 -4.06 2.27 -13.36
C LYS A 9 -3.61 3.62 -12.78
N ALA A 10 -3.24 3.67 -11.50
CA ALA A 10 -2.72 4.87 -10.86
C ALA A 10 -1.43 5.36 -11.52
N LYS A 11 -0.52 4.47 -11.97
CA LYS A 11 0.69 4.84 -12.72
C LYS A 11 0.38 5.52 -14.05
N ALA A 12 -0.70 5.09 -14.72
CA ALA A 12 -1.06 5.54 -16.06
C ALA A 12 -1.94 6.81 -16.09
N ASP A 13 -2.55 7.18 -14.96
CA ASP A 13 -3.41 8.36 -14.82
C ASP A 13 -2.73 9.36 -13.86
N PRO A 14 -2.09 10.43 -14.38
CA PRO A 14 -1.37 11.40 -13.55
C PRO A 14 -2.24 12.11 -12.52
N ILE A 15 -3.53 12.33 -12.83
CA ILE A 15 -4.47 13.00 -11.93
C ILE A 15 -4.82 12.06 -10.78
N LEU A 16 -5.12 10.80 -11.09
CA LEU A 16 -5.35 9.78 -10.06
C LEU A 16 -4.10 9.58 -9.20
N ARG A 17 -2.92 9.52 -9.81
CA ARG A 17 -1.65 9.41 -9.09
C ARG A 17 -1.47 10.53 -8.07
N GLU A 18 -1.63 11.78 -8.52
CA GLU A 18 -1.47 12.95 -7.66
C GLU A 18 -2.49 12.93 -6.52
N LYS A 19 -3.76 12.61 -6.79
CA LYS A 19 -4.79 12.46 -5.76
C LYS A 19 -4.43 11.42 -4.71
N LEU A 20 -3.90 10.27 -5.12
CA LEU A 20 -3.48 9.22 -4.21
C LEU A 20 -2.28 9.65 -3.37
N LEU A 21 -1.29 10.33 -3.95
CA LEU A 21 -0.14 10.85 -3.21
C LEU A 21 -0.52 11.94 -2.20
N GLN A 22 -1.46 12.82 -2.55
CA GLN A 22 -1.98 13.87 -1.66
C GLN A 22 -2.70 13.33 -0.42
N THR A 23 -3.06 12.04 -0.38
CA THR A 23 -3.69 11.45 0.82
C THR A 23 -2.78 11.50 2.04
N ARG A 24 -1.44 11.57 1.88
CA ARG A 24 -0.49 11.72 3.00
C ARG A 24 -0.70 12.99 3.82
N GLU A 25 -1.22 14.04 3.19
CA GLU A 25 -1.51 15.32 3.84
C GLU A 25 -2.86 15.30 4.58
N ASN A 26 -3.64 14.22 4.45
CA ASN A 26 -4.94 14.08 5.11
C ASN A 26 -4.75 13.64 6.57
N PRO A 27 -5.54 14.15 7.53
CA PRO A 27 -5.51 13.67 8.92
C PRO A 27 -5.89 12.19 9.07
N ASN A 28 -6.56 11.59 8.08
CA ASN A 28 -6.81 10.16 8.00
C ASN A 28 -6.43 9.62 6.59
N PRO A 29 -5.12 9.36 6.34
CA PRO A 29 -4.59 9.11 5.01
C PRO A 29 -5.12 7.81 4.38
N ILE A 30 -5.18 6.74 5.17
CA ILE A 30 -5.67 5.42 4.73
C ILE A 30 -7.16 5.50 4.36
N HIS A 31 -7.97 6.16 5.19
CA HIS A 31 -9.38 6.36 4.89
C HIS A 31 -9.60 7.15 3.60
N ALA A 32 -8.86 8.26 3.42
CA ALA A 32 -8.92 9.07 2.21
C ALA A 32 -8.51 8.28 0.96
N PHE A 33 -7.51 7.41 1.09
CA PHE A 33 -7.09 6.49 0.02
C PHE A 33 -8.21 5.50 -0.35
N CYS A 34 -8.85 4.87 0.64
CA CYS A 34 -9.96 3.94 0.43
C CYS A 34 -11.15 4.63 -0.26
N GLU A 35 -11.51 5.85 0.16
CA GLU A 35 -12.56 6.65 -0.49
C GLU A 35 -12.27 6.92 -1.96
N ILE A 36 -11.02 7.25 -2.30
CA ILE A 36 -10.61 7.40 -3.71
C ILE A 36 -10.74 6.07 -4.46
N CYS A 37 -10.31 4.95 -3.87
CA CYS A 37 -10.47 3.64 -4.49
C CYS A 37 -11.95 3.33 -4.77
N HIS A 38 -12.83 3.56 -3.81
CA HIS A 38 -14.28 3.36 -3.93
C HIS A 38 -14.89 4.25 -5.02
N ALA A 39 -14.51 5.52 -5.10
CA ALA A 39 -14.99 6.44 -6.13
C ALA A 39 -14.64 5.98 -7.55
N TYR A 40 -13.61 5.16 -7.71
CA TYR A 40 -13.19 4.56 -8.98
C TYR A 40 -13.68 3.11 -9.17
N GLY A 41 -14.58 2.63 -8.31
CA GLY A 41 -15.19 1.31 -8.38
C GLY A 41 -14.32 0.18 -7.86
N VAL A 42 -13.30 0.50 -7.04
CA VAL A 42 -12.40 -0.49 -6.44
C VAL A 42 -12.69 -0.60 -4.95
N SER A 43 -13.20 -1.75 -4.53
CA SER A 43 -13.46 -2.07 -3.11
C SER A 43 -12.16 -2.47 -2.41
N ILE A 44 -11.40 -1.46 -1.95
CA ILE A 44 -10.25 -1.63 -1.05
C ILE A 44 -10.62 -0.98 0.26
N TYR A 45 -10.63 -1.76 1.33
CA TYR A 45 -10.90 -1.31 2.69
C TYR A 45 -9.60 -1.22 3.51
N GLU A 46 -9.66 -0.48 4.62
CA GLU A 46 -8.51 -0.29 5.52
C GLU A 46 -7.97 -1.64 6.03
N MET A 47 -8.86 -2.60 6.30
CA MET A 47 -8.49 -3.96 6.71
C MET A 47 -7.75 -4.72 5.60
N ASP A 48 -8.09 -4.50 4.32
CA ASP A 48 -7.39 -5.13 3.20
C ASP A 48 -5.94 -4.63 3.09
N LEU A 49 -5.72 -3.34 3.38
CA LEU A 49 -4.39 -2.73 3.38
C LEU A 49 -3.53 -3.27 4.53
N ALA A 50 -4.10 -3.39 5.73
CA ALA A 50 -3.41 -3.98 6.89
C ALA A 50 -3.01 -5.44 6.63
N MET A 51 -3.93 -6.26 6.12
CA MET A 51 -3.65 -7.67 5.78
C MET A 51 -2.61 -7.79 4.66
N ALA A 52 -2.66 -6.93 3.64
CA ALA A 52 -1.67 -6.95 2.56
C ALA A 52 -0.26 -6.60 3.05
N GLY A 53 -0.15 -5.72 4.05
CA GLY A 53 1.11 -5.41 4.72
C GLY A 53 1.67 -6.60 5.47
N GLU A 54 0.84 -7.28 6.27
CA GLU A 54 1.19 -8.49 7.00
C GLU A 54 1.61 -9.65 6.08
N GLU A 55 0.87 -9.88 4.99
CA GLU A 55 1.20 -10.91 3.99
C GLU A 55 2.55 -10.64 3.31
N PHE A 56 2.82 -9.38 2.94
CA PHE A 56 4.09 -8.98 2.31
C PHE A 56 5.26 -9.15 3.26
N TYR A 57 5.11 -8.72 4.52
CA TYR A 57 6.10 -8.91 5.58
C TYR A 57 6.38 -10.40 5.86
N ALA A 58 5.31 -11.21 5.94
CA ALA A 58 5.43 -12.65 6.14
C ALA A 58 6.11 -13.36 4.97
N GLU A 59 5.84 -12.95 3.72
CA GLU A 59 6.49 -13.48 2.52
C GLU A 59 7.99 -13.14 2.49
N ILE A 60 8.37 -11.90 2.84
CA ILE A 60 9.77 -11.48 2.98
C ILE A 60 10.49 -12.30 4.05
N LYS A 61 9.88 -12.46 5.24
CA LYS A 61 10.45 -13.27 6.32
C LYS A 61 10.57 -14.76 5.99
N ARG A 62 9.73 -15.27 5.09
CA ARG A 62 9.76 -16.68 4.65
C ARG A 62 10.76 -16.94 3.53
N SER A 63 11.14 -15.90 2.77
CA SER A 63 12.07 -16.01 1.64
C SER A 63 13.55 -15.95 2.06
N THR A 64 13.86 -15.65 3.32
CA THR A 64 15.20 -15.87 3.88
C THR A 64 15.21 -17.21 4.63
N ASN A 65 16.14 -18.06 4.22
CA ASN A 65 16.45 -19.35 4.80
C ASN A 65 16.90 -19.25 6.27
N GLY A 66 15.94 -19.18 7.18
CA GLY A 66 16.11 -19.54 8.58
C GLY A 66 16.72 -18.47 9.48
N GLY A 67 15.88 -17.91 10.36
CA GLY A 67 16.30 -17.37 11.65
C GLY A 67 15.99 -15.89 11.86
N GLY A 68 15.22 -15.60 12.91
CA GLY A 68 15.19 -14.26 13.51
C GLY A 68 13.82 -13.78 13.96
N GLU A 69 13.28 -14.35 15.04
CA GLU A 69 12.13 -13.78 15.77
C GLU A 69 12.48 -12.44 16.48
N ASN A 70 13.68 -11.88 16.27
CA ASN A 70 14.22 -10.74 17.05
C ASN A 70 14.74 -9.56 16.21
N SER A 71 14.47 -9.47 14.90
CA SER A 71 14.78 -8.25 14.15
C SER A 71 13.65 -7.23 14.37
N PRO A 72 13.94 -6.02 14.87
CA PRO A 72 12.91 -4.96 14.90
C PRO A 72 12.43 -4.77 13.45
N ALA A 73 11.10 -4.82 13.25
CA ALA A 73 10.53 -4.51 11.96
C ALA A 73 10.98 -3.09 11.59
N PRO A 74 11.58 -2.86 10.40
CA PRO A 74 11.85 -1.52 9.92
C PRO A 74 10.51 -0.76 9.89
N GLU A 75 10.45 0.41 10.55
CA GLU A 75 9.22 1.22 10.59
C GLU A 75 8.75 1.51 9.15
N GLY A 76 7.58 0.98 8.77
CA GLY A 76 6.92 1.25 7.49
C GLY A 76 7.07 0.18 6.40
N GLU A 77 7.85 -0.90 6.60
CA GLU A 77 7.89 -2.04 5.66
C GLU A 77 6.66 -2.95 5.75
N ASP A 78 5.91 -2.83 6.84
CA ASP A 78 4.63 -3.50 7.10
C ASP A 78 3.41 -2.66 6.68
N ASP A 79 3.60 -1.41 6.27
CA ASP A 79 2.51 -0.55 5.80
C ASP A 79 2.35 -0.62 4.28
N PHE A 80 1.38 -1.41 3.83
CA PHE A 80 1.06 -1.53 2.41
C PHE A 80 0.66 -0.21 1.76
N TYR A 81 0.06 0.72 2.51
CA TYR A 81 -0.29 2.04 2.01
C TYR A 81 0.96 2.84 1.64
N GLU A 82 1.97 2.89 2.51
CA GLU A 82 3.23 3.58 2.21
C GLU A 82 4.01 2.91 1.08
N LEU A 83 4.06 1.57 1.06
CA LEU A 83 4.66 0.81 -0.05
C LEU A 83 3.96 1.10 -1.40
N PHE A 84 2.63 1.23 -1.38
CA PHE A 84 1.87 1.57 -2.58
C PHE A 84 2.21 2.97 -3.08
N LEU A 85 2.27 3.96 -2.19
CA LEU A 85 2.60 5.33 -2.56
C LEU A 85 4.04 5.47 -3.04
N ALA A 86 5.00 4.84 -2.37
CA ALA A 86 6.40 4.80 -2.81
C ALA A 86 6.54 4.20 -4.22
N ALA A 87 5.73 3.20 -4.57
CA ALA A 87 5.72 2.63 -5.91
C ALA A 87 5.14 3.59 -6.97
N LEU A 88 4.34 4.59 -6.58
CA LEU A 88 3.81 5.64 -7.45
C LEU A 88 4.77 6.82 -7.63
N GLU A 89 5.59 7.13 -6.62
CA GLU A 89 6.57 8.22 -6.68
C GLU A 89 7.79 7.87 -7.52
N ASN A 90 8.18 6.59 -7.53
CA ASN A 90 9.34 6.08 -8.27
C ASN A 90 9.03 5.79 -9.77
N ILE A 91 8.26 6.65 -10.44
CA ILE A 91 7.86 6.51 -11.87
C ILE A 91 8.55 7.57 -12.73
#